data_AF-A0A437M7V1-F1
#
_entry.id   AF-A0A437M7V1-F1
#
_cell.length_a   1.000
_cell.length_b   1.000
_cell.length_c   1.000
_cell.angle_alpha   90.00
_cell.angle_beta   90.00
_cell.angle_gamma   90.00
#
_symmetry.space_group_name_H-M   'P 1'
#
loop_
_entity.id
_entity.type
_entity.pdbx_description
1 polymer ?
#
loop_
_entity_poly.entity_id
_entity_poly.type
_entity_poly.pdbx_seq_one_letter_code
_entity_poly.pdbx_strand_id
1 'polypeptide(L)'
;MDLHRHQGRRRHAAGNPVHARRQSRPRRDDARGRARLGRQRSHPHPQSRLTRRHSMDVVKDLVAKRPDMWALQIAREGQRFQINDFIHCVPSVSNVYLIKTAEGDIQINAGMGFEAPTIAKELAPVRSGPLPYLILTQGHVDHVGGVAQLRQPETKVIAQKNNADCQADDQRIKTVRNIQSSTWFPMQTATLHAPNTAPMQDVPKPDILVDDRLDLTLGGLDLELLSVPGGETVDSLAIHLPQHRIVFTGNMFGPLFPHFPNLCTIRGDRYRFAEPYLSSLRRVRDLEPELLITGHFEPIVGRDLIRTCLDRLHDAVSYVHQTTLDGMNAGKDIFTLMREVKLPDHLYVGEGYGKISFVVRTVWEQYMGWFKARATSEMYAAQPADIYADLAALAGVDAVVALGRSKFDAGDPETAQLLAEVALAKAPDDRGALALSLDAHRALLVRTDPPNFWEAGWLRAHVAKLEKAVGGAA
;
A
#
# COMPACT_ATOMS: atom_id res chain seq x y z
N MET A 1 -18.77 46.06 47.44
CA MET A 1 -19.20 45.25 46.28
C MET A 1 -18.33 44.00 46.26
N ASP A 2 -18.45 43.05 47.20
CA ASP A 2 -19.67 42.35 47.69
C ASP A 2 -20.38 41.58 46.56
N LEU A 3 -20.75 40.30 46.66
CA LEU A 3 -20.57 39.27 47.72
C LEU A 3 -19.91 38.00 47.08
N HIS A 4 -19.66 36.84 47.72
CA HIS A 4 -20.05 36.29 49.03
C HIS A 4 -19.06 35.21 49.53
N ARG A 5 -19.46 34.43 50.55
CA ARG A 5 -18.87 33.14 50.96
C ARG A 5 -20.00 32.13 51.10
N HIS A 6 -19.76 30.84 50.85
CA HIS A 6 -20.53 29.78 51.51
C HIS A 6 -19.60 28.66 52.00
N GLN A 7 -19.74 28.30 53.28
CA GLN A 7 -19.07 27.13 53.87
C GLN A 7 -20.01 25.92 53.84
N GLY A 8 -19.45 24.74 53.60
CA GLY A 8 -20.10 23.45 53.82
C GLY A 8 -19.10 22.42 54.36
N ARG A 9 -19.13 22.16 55.67
CA ARG A 9 -18.30 21.12 56.30
C ARG A 9 -19.01 19.76 56.24
N ARG A 10 -18.26 18.68 55.99
CA ARG A 10 -18.38 17.41 56.74
C ARG A 10 -17.04 16.65 56.72
N ARG A 11 -16.82 15.82 57.75
CA ARG A 11 -15.50 15.30 58.16
C ARG A 11 -15.35 13.80 57.88
N HIS A 12 -14.08 13.42 57.67
CA HIS A 12 -13.41 12.14 58.01
C HIS A 12 -14.20 10.83 58.16
N ALA A 13 -13.69 9.79 57.51
CA ALA A 13 -13.06 8.67 58.24
C ALA A 13 -11.96 8.04 57.37
N ALA A 14 -10.82 7.70 57.99
CA ALA A 14 -9.76 6.91 57.38
C ALA A 14 -9.43 5.74 58.34
N GLY A 15 -9.12 4.56 57.80
CA GLY A 15 -8.85 3.37 58.60
C GLY A 15 -8.60 2.13 57.76
N ASN A 16 -7.33 1.92 57.37
CA ASN A 16 -6.82 0.63 56.92
C ASN A 16 -6.44 -0.20 58.17
N PRO A 17 -6.38 -1.55 58.14
CA PRO A 17 -5.06 -2.17 58.03
C PRO A 17 -4.98 -3.58 57.37
N VAL A 18 -3.73 -4.04 57.26
CA VAL A 18 -3.21 -5.25 56.60
C VAL A 18 -3.19 -6.49 57.53
N HIS A 19 -3.37 -7.70 56.96
CA HIS A 19 -2.74 -9.00 57.29
C HIS A 19 -3.47 -10.16 56.53
N ALA A 20 -2.98 -11.39 56.34
CA ALA A 20 -1.64 -12.01 56.27
C ALA A 20 -1.76 -13.43 55.64
N ARG A 21 -0.63 -14.09 55.33
CA ARG A 21 -0.54 -15.41 54.62
C ARG A 21 -1.17 -16.61 55.35
N ARG A 22 -1.60 -17.63 54.59
CA ARG A 22 -1.32 -19.06 54.91
C ARG A 22 -1.30 -19.98 53.67
N GLN A 23 -0.69 -21.16 53.81
CA GLN A 23 -0.36 -22.12 52.75
C GLN A 23 -1.25 -23.37 52.78
N SER A 24 -1.42 -24.06 51.64
CA SER A 24 -1.40 -25.53 51.55
C SER A 24 -1.35 -26.03 50.09
N ARG A 25 -0.60 -27.11 49.83
CA ARG A 25 -0.53 -27.85 48.54
C ARG A 25 -1.43 -29.13 48.61
N PRO A 26 -1.26 -30.17 47.76
CA PRO A 26 -2.05 -30.39 46.55
C PRO A 26 -2.75 -31.78 46.54
N ARG A 27 -3.47 -32.13 45.46
CA ARG A 27 -3.70 -33.55 45.09
C ARG A 27 -3.53 -33.78 43.59
N ARG A 28 -3.04 -34.98 43.28
CA ARG A 28 -2.82 -35.56 41.95
C ARG A 28 -3.92 -36.60 41.67
N ASP A 29 -3.72 -37.32 40.58
CA ASP A 29 -4.35 -38.57 40.14
C ASP A 29 -5.51 -38.32 39.15
N ASP A 30 -5.65 -39.08 38.05
CA ASP A 30 -5.22 -40.48 37.89
C ASP A 30 -4.53 -40.83 36.55
N ALA A 31 -3.88 -42.00 36.53
CA ALA A 31 -3.03 -42.48 35.43
C ALA A 31 -3.77 -43.41 34.44
N ARG A 32 -3.27 -43.47 33.19
CA ARG A 32 -3.86 -44.30 32.12
C ARG A 32 -3.43 -45.76 32.23
N GLY A 33 -4.36 -46.66 32.54
CA GLY A 33 -4.20 -48.12 32.37
C GLY A 33 -4.26 -48.55 30.91
N ARG A 34 -3.36 -49.44 30.48
CA ARG A 34 -3.36 -50.06 29.14
C ARG A 34 -4.06 -51.42 29.16
N ALA A 35 -4.79 -51.74 28.10
CA ALA A 35 -5.09 -53.12 27.72
C ALA A 35 -4.73 -53.35 26.25
N ARG A 36 -3.94 -54.40 25.98
CA ARG A 36 -3.67 -54.95 24.64
C ARG A 36 -4.43 -56.27 24.52
N LEU A 37 -5.24 -56.42 23.47
CA LEU A 37 -5.57 -57.73 22.89
C LEU A 37 -5.48 -57.62 21.37
N GLY A 38 -5.05 -58.71 20.72
CA GLY A 38 -4.59 -58.67 19.34
C GLY A 38 -5.51 -59.38 18.34
N ARG A 39 -5.58 -58.80 17.13
CA ARG A 39 -5.80 -59.44 15.82
C ARG A 39 -6.86 -60.55 15.71
N GLN A 40 -7.88 -60.26 14.88
CA GLN A 40 -8.12 -61.08 13.68
C GLN A 40 -8.49 -60.19 12.49
N ARG A 41 -8.38 -60.73 11.27
CA ARG A 41 -8.41 -59.97 10.01
C ARG A 41 -9.80 -59.96 9.38
N SER A 42 -10.22 -58.81 8.86
CA SER A 42 -11.22 -58.69 7.80
C SER A 42 -10.70 -57.73 6.72
N HIS A 43 -10.77 -58.12 5.45
CA HIS A 43 -10.37 -57.27 4.33
C HIS A 43 -11.51 -56.29 3.97
N PRO A 44 -11.26 -54.98 3.89
CA PRO A 44 -12.19 -54.03 3.27
C PRO A 44 -11.84 -53.74 1.81
N HIS A 45 -12.86 -53.32 1.05
CA HIS A 45 -12.83 -52.93 -0.36
C HIS A 45 -11.79 -51.82 -0.69
N PRO A 46 -11.39 -51.69 -1.98
CA PRO A 46 -10.47 -50.66 -2.45
C PRO A 46 -11.17 -49.29 -2.59
N GLN A 47 -11.43 -48.62 -1.47
CA GLN A 47 -11.82 -47.20 -1.45
C GLN A 47 -11.00 -46.42 -0.41
N SER A 48 -9.79 -45.98 -0.80
CA SER A 48 -9.17 -44.74 -0.30
C SER A 48 -7.79 -44.49 -0.96
N ARG A 49 -7.81 -44.20 -2.26
CA ARG A 49 -6.79 -43.33 -2.88
C ARG A 49 -7.43 -42.06 -3.43
N LEU A 50 -8.21 -41.37 -2.58
CA LEU A 50 -8.33 -39.92 -2.75
C LEU A 50 -6.95 -39.34 -2.56
N THR A 51 -6.40 -38.84 -3.66
CA THR A 51 -5.18 -38.05 -3.67
C THR A 51 -5.34 -36.89 -2.71
N ARG A 52 -4.43 -36.75 -1.74
CA ARG A 52 -4.18 -35.46 -1.09
C ARG A 52 -3.58 -34.51 -2.11
N ARG A 53 -4.41 -34.00 -3.03
CA ARG A 53 -4.14 -32.68 -3.62
C ARG A 53 -4.02 -31.74 -2.41
N HIS A 54 -2.83 -31.19 -2.20
CA HIS A 54 -2.73 -30.02 -1.35
C HIS A 54 -3.64 -28.99 -2.01
N SER A 55 -4.65 -28.50 -1.29
CA SER A 55 -5.43 -27.35 -1.74
C SER A 55 -4.45 -26.22 -1.93
N MET A 56 -4.17 -25.85 -3.19
CA MET A 56 -3.30 -24.71 -3.45
C MET A 56 -3.98 -23.48 -2.85
N ASP A 57 -3.23 -22.73 -2.05
CA ASP A 57 -3.73 -21.50 -1.48
C ASP A 57 -3.89 -20.47 -2.61
N VAL A 58 -5.13 -20.28 -3.07
CA VAL A 58 -5.45 -19.51 -4.28
C VAL A 58 -5.01 -18.04 -4.19
N VAL A 59 -4.90 -17.47 -2.99
CA VAL A 59 -4.41 -16.10 -2.81
C VAL A 59 -2.88 -16.05 -2.94
N LYS A 60 -2.17 -17.03 -2.37
CA LYS A 60 -0.71 -17.18 -2.56
C LYS A 60 -0.36 -17.43 -4.03
N ASP A 61 -1.14 -18.27 -4.71
CA ASP A 61 -1.00 -18.58 -6.13
C ASP A 61 -1.28 -17.34 -7.01
N LEU A 62 -2.29 -16.53 -6.69
CA LEU A 62 -2.58 -15.29 -7.40
C LEU A 62 -1.46 -14.25 -7.19
N VAL A 63 -1.00 -14.04 -5.95
CA VAL A 63 0.11 -13.13 -5.63
C VAL A 63 1.41 -13.54 -6.33
N ALA A 64 1.71 -14.85 -6.42
CA ALA A 64 2.92 -15.34 -7.07
C ALA A 64 2.88 -15.29 -8.61
N LYS A 65 1.69 -15.19 -9.22
CA LYS A 65 1.50 -15.17 -10.68
C LYS A 65 1.25 -13.79 -11.27
N ARG A 66 0.71 -12.85 -10.50
CA ARG A 66 0.46 -11.48 -10.98
C ARG A 66 1.78 -10.71 -11.13
N PRO A 67 1.89 -9.80 -12.11
CA PRO A 67 3.06 -8.94 -12.23
C PRO A 67 3.25 -8.03 -11.02
N ASP A 68 4.50 -7.63 -10.75
CA ASP A 68 4.84 -6.61 -9.76
C ASP A 68 4.91 -5.21 -10.38
N MET A 69 5.16 -4.18 -9.57
CA MET A 69 5.28 -2.80 -10.07
C MET A 69 6.51 -2.54 -10.97
N TRP A 70 7.49 -3.46 -11.05
CA TRP A 70 8.60 -3.34 -12.00
C TRP A 70 8.19 -3.80 -13.41
N ALA A 71 7.13 -4.60 -13.51
CA ALA A 71 6.48 -4.93 -14.77
C ALA A 71 5.52 -3.85 -15.29
N LEU A 72 5.39 -2.71 -14.60
CA LEU A 72 4.55 -1.59 -15.04
C LEU A 72 4.99 -1.06 -16.41
N GLN A 73 4.02 -0.84 -17.30
CA GLN A 73 4.27 -0.34 -18.66
C GLN A 73 3.43 0.89 -18.95
N ILE A 74 3.95 1.73 -19.82
CA ILE A 74 3.21 2.84 -20.43
C ILE A 74 2.37 2.34 -21.61
N ALA A 75 1.45 3.18 -22.10
CA ALA A 75 0.74 3.00 -23.37
C ALA A 75 1.72 2.78 -24.53
N ARG A 76 1.48 1.71 -25.30
CA ARG A 76 2.24 1.33 -26.50
C ARG A 76 1.29 0.89 -27.61
N GLU A 77 1.67 1.17 -28.85
CA GLU A 77 0.89 0.78 -30.02
C GLU A 77 0.78 -0.75 -30.14
N GLY A 78 -0.40 -1.23 -30.53
CA GLY A 78 -0.69 -2.66 -30.68
C GLY A 78 -0.76 -3.46 -29.38
N GLN A 79 -0.77 -2.82 -28.21
CA GLN A 79 -0.94 -3.50 -26.91
C GLN A 79 -2.39 -3.50 -26.41
N ARG A 80 -3.31 -2.78 -27.05
CA ARG A 80 -4.73 -2.83 -26.66
C ARG A 80 -5.31 -4.22 -26.87
N PHE A 81 -5.89 -4.77 -25.81
CA PHE A 81 -6.62 -6.04 -25.84
C PHE A 81 -8.11 -5.86 -25.52
N GLN A 82 -8.88 -6.91 -25.79
CA GLN A 82 -10.30 -6.98 -25.49
C GLN A 82 -10.50 -7.89 -24.26
N ILE A 83 -11.22 -7.40 -23.25
CA ILE A 83 -11.51 -8.15 -22.01
C ILE A 83 -12.73 -9.06 -22.22
N ASN A 84 -13.77 -8.55 -22.88
CA ASN A 84 -14.97 -9.28 -23.27
C ASN A 84 -15.62 -8.57 -24.49
N ASP A 85 -16.79 -9.02 -24.92
CA ASP A 85 -17.49 -8.54 -26.12
C ASP A 85 -17.68 -7.01 -26.23
N PHE A 86 -17.67 -6.28 -25.11
CA PHE A 86 -17.94 -4.85 -25.06
C PHE A 86 -16.91 -4.01 -24.28
N ILE A 87 -15.90 -4.62 -23.65
CA ILE A 87 -14.86 -3.92 -22.88
C ILE A 87 -13.49 -4.11 -23.53
N HIS A 88 -12.85 -3.00 -23.90
CA HIS A 88 -11.46 -2.94 -24.36
C HIS A 88 -10.56 -2.29 -23.31
N CYS A 89 -9.30 -2.70 -23.25
CA CYS A 89 -8.27 -2.15 -22.37
C CYS A 89 -7.05 -1.70 -23.18
N VAL A 90 -6.56 -0.50 -22.91
CA VAL A 90 -5.22 -0.05 -23.31
C VAL A 90 -4.33 -0.15 -22.05
N PRO A 91 -3.35 -1.08 -22.02
CA PRO A 91 -2.32 -1.10 -20.99
C PRO A 91 -1.63 0.27 -20.92
N SER A 92 -1.47 0.83 -19.73
CA SER A 92 -0.92 2.18 -19.48
C SER A 92 -0.41 2.28 -18.03
N VAL A 93 0.23 3.39 -17.66
CA VAL A 93 0.72 3.59 -16.27
C VAL A 93 -0.38 3.36 -15.24
N SER A 94 -1.59 3.84 -15.52
CA SER A 94 -2.83 3.20 -15.05
C SER A 94 -3.71 2.95 -16.27
N ASN A 95 -4.24 1.73 -16.39
CA ASN A 95 -4.97 1.25 -17.55
C ASN A 95 -6.17 2.16 -17.89
N VAL A 96 -6.38 2.35 -19.20
CA VAL A 96 -7.56 3.03 -19.74
C VAL A 96 -8.49 2.02 -20.38
N TYR A 97 -9.78 2.10 -20.04
CA TYR A 97 -10.79 1.18 -20.53
C TYR A 97 -11.82 1.89 -21.40
N LEU A 98 -12.35 1.16 -22.39
CA LEU A 98 -13.46 1.58 -23.23
C LEU A 98 -14.57 0.54 -23.14
N ILE A 99 -15.73 0.97 -22.64
CA ILE A 99 -16.97 0.19 -22.56
C ILE A 99 -17.88 0.64 -23.70
N LYS A 100 -18.31 -0.28 -24.55
CA LYS A 100 -19.16 -0.02 -25.71
C LYS A 100 -20.63 -0.25 -25.37
N THR A 101 -21.51 0.62 -25.82
CA THR A 101 -22.98 0.49 -25.67
C THR A 101 -23.69 0.79 -27.00
N ALA A 102 -25.01 0.59 -27.07
CA ALA A 102 -25.80 0.90 -28.25
C ALA A 102 -25.92 2.41 -28.58
N GLU A 103 -25.66 3.30 -27.60
CA GLU A 103 -25.88 4.75 -27.72
C GLU A 103 -24.57 5.57 -27.66
N GLY A 104 -23.42 4.89 -27.54
CA GLY A 104 -22.10 5.51 -27.41
C GLY A 104 -21.16 4.69 -26.55
N ASP A 105 -19.98 5.23 -26.30
CA ASP A 105 -18.97 4.59 -25.46
C ASP A 105 -18.82 5.30 -24.10
N ILE A 106 -18.35 4.57 -23.10
CA ILE A 106 -17.93 5.08 -21.79
C ILE A 106 -16.44 4.80 -21.65
N GLN A 107 -15.65 5.82 -21.34
CA GLN A 107 -14.23 5.66 -21.05
C GLN A 107 -14.00 5.67 -19.53
N ILE A 108 -13.11 4.79 -19.04
CA ILE A 108 -12.65 4.81 -17.65
C ILE A 108 -11.15 5.15 -17.64
N ASN A 109 -10.78 6.15 -16.85
CA ASN A 109 -9.45 6.77 -16.76
C ASN A 109 -8.96 7.39 -18.09
N ALA A 110 -7.79 8.04 -18.03
CA ALA A 110 -7.20 8.77 -19.16
C ALA A 110 -5.66 8.62 -19.28
N GLY A 111 -5.01 7.82 -18.44
CA GLY A 111 -3.55 7.65 -18.45
C GLY A 111 -2.79 8.92 -18.01
N MET A 112 -1.46 8.88 -18.09
CA MET A 112 -0.61 10.08 -18.00
C MET A 112 -0.79 10.98 -19.23
N GLY A 113 -0.53 12.28 -19.10
CA GLY A 113 -0.67 13.23 -20.21
C GLY A 113 0.24 12.98 -21.42
N PHE A 114 1.33 12.22 -21.25
CA PHE A 114 2.20 11.78 -22.36
C PHE A 114 1.69 10.51 -23.06
N GLU A 115 0.80 9.73 -22.44
CA GLU A 115 0.24 8.50 -23.01
C GLU A 115 -0.98 8.76 -23.89
N ALA A 116 -1.66 9.89 -23.66
CA ALA A 116 -2.93 10.23 -24.30
C ALA A 116 -2.94 10.12 -25.85
N PRO A 117 -1.90 10.53 -26.61
CA PRO A 117 -1.88 10.33 -28.06
C PRO A 117 -1.89 8.85 -28.46
N THR A 118 -1.15 8.00 -27.75
CA THR A 118 -1.11 6.54 -27.98
C THR A 118 -2.43 5.91 -27.59
N ILE A 119 -3.01 6.29 -26.44
CA ILE A 119 -4.34 5.83 -25.99
C ILE A 119 -5.42 6.21 -27.01
N ALA A 120 -5.40 7.44 -27.53
CA ALA A 120 -6.33 7.89 -28.58
C ALA A 120 -6.23 7.03 -29.84
N LYS A 121 -5.00 6.76 -30.30
CA LYS A 121 -4.72 5.92 -31.47
C LYS A 121 -5.17 4.47 -31.28
N GLU A 122 -4.92 3.88 -30.11
CA GLU A 122 -5.34 2.52 -29.80
C GLU A 122 -6.88 2.39 -29.66
N LEU A 123 -7.56 3.38 -29.10
CA LEU A 123 -9.02 3.36 -28.94
C LEU A 123 -9.79 3.67 -30.23
N ALA A 124 -9.26 4.51 -31.12
CA ALA A 124 -9.97 4.95 -32.33
C ALA A 124 -10.57 3.81 -33.19
N PRO A 125 -9.90 2.66 -33.43
CA PRO A 125 -10.46 1.55 -34.23
C PRO A 125 -11.58 0.74 -33.55
N VAL A 126 -11.89 0.98 -32.27
CA VAL A 126 -12.95 0.24 -31.54
C VAL A 126 -14.07 1.13 -31.01
N ARG A 127 -13.99 2.46 -31.19
CA ARG A 127 -15.07 3.39 -30.86
C ARG A 127 -16.36 3.02 -31.59
N SER A 128 -17.49 3.01 -30.87
CA SER A 128 -18.81 2.73 -31.45
C SER A 128 -19.54 3.99 -31.89
N GLY A 129 -19.22 5.14 -31.28
CA GLY A 129 -19.99 6.36 -31.46
C GLY A 129 -19.51 7.52 -30.57
N PRO A 130 -20.42 8.38 -30.10
CA PRO A 130 -20.11 9.46 -29.17
C PRO A 130 -19.51 8.95 -27.85
N LEU A 131 -18.73 9.80 -27.17
CA LEU A 131 -18.24 9.58 -25.81
C LEU A 131 -19.00 10.48 -24.83
N PRO A 132 -20.22 10.13 -24.38
CA PRO A 132 -20.94 10.95 -23.40
C PRO A 132 -20.23 11.01 -22.04
N TYR A 133 -19.49 9.97 -21.63
CA TYR A 133 -18.91 9.88 -20.28
C TYR A 133 -17.45 9.45 -20.25
N LEU A 134 -16.63 10.19 -19.53
CA LEU A 134 -15.28 9.79 -19.11
C LEU A 134 -15.27 9.74 -17.57
N ILE A 135 -15.17 8.54 -17.01
CA ILE A 135 -15.25 8.31 -15.56
C ILE A 135 -13.83 8.11 -15.01
N LEU A 136 -13.47 8.89 -13.98
CA LEU A 136 -12.19 8.79 -13.29
C LEU A 136 -12.35 7.92 -12.05
N THR A 137 -11.52 6.87 -11.92
CA THR A 137 -11.52 6.04 -10.71
C THR A 137 -10.86 6.73 -9.52
N GLN A 138 -10.06 7.77 -9.75
CA GLN A 138 -9.34 8.55 -8.73
C GLN A 138 -8.61 9.75 -9.36
N GLY A 139 -8.08 10.67 -8.53
CA GLY A 139 -7.48 11.94 -8.94
C GLY A 139 -5.97 11.96 -9.18
N HIS A 140 -5.28 10.82 -9.09
CA HIS A 140 -3.84 10.77 -9.36
C HIS A 140 -3.51 10.99 -10.85
N VAL A 141 -2.31 11.51 -11.09
CA VAL A 141 -1.81 12.00 -12.39
C VAL A 141 -1.90 10.98 -13.54
N ASP A 142 -1.76 9.70 -13.24
CA ASP A 142 -1.83 8.56 -14.15
C ASP A 142 -3.27 8.12 -14.48
N HIS A 143 -4.26 8.65 -13.78
CA HIS A 143 -5.68 8.44 -14.09
C HIS A 143 -6.29 9.63 -14.84
N VAL A 144 -5.85 10.85 -14.53
CA VAL A 144 -6.47 12.09 -15.01
C VAL A 144 -5.71 12.79 -16.15
N GLY A 145 -4.44 12.43 -16.37
CA GLY A 145 -3.51 13.23 -17.16
C GLY A 145 -3.86 13.41 -18.63
N GLY A 146 -4.53 12.45 -19.25
CA GLY A 146 -4.97 12.54 -20.64
C GLY A 146 -6.35 13.17 -20.88
N VAL A 147 -7.08 13.62 -19.86
CA VAL A 147 -8.52 13.97 -19.99
C VAL A 147 -8.78 15.03 -21.06
N ALA A 148 -8.07 16.16 -21.04
CA ALA A 148 -8.20 17.23 -22.04
C ALA A 148 -7.98 16.77 -23.49
N GLN A 149 -7.19 15.71 -23.71
CA GLN A 149 -6.86 15.16 -25.04
C GLN A 149 -7.83 14.04 -25.48
N LEU A 150 -8.39 13.28 -24.53
CA LEU A 150 -9.22 12.10 -24.80
C LEU A 150 -10.73 12.38 -24.78
N ARG A 151 -11.18 13.48 -24.16
CA ARG A 151 -12.59 13.87 -24.13
C ARG A 151 -13.06 14.49 -25.46
N GLN A 152 -14.32 14.26 -25.82
CA GLN A 152 -15.01 14.98 -26.89
C GLN A 152 -15.68 16.26 -26.33
N PRO A 153 -16.12 17.23 -27.15
CA PRO A 153 -16.71 18.48 -26.67
C PRO A 153 -17.90 18.30 -25.72
N GLU A 154 -18.75 17.28 -25.96
CA GLU A 154 -19.93 16.98 -25.16
C GLU A 154 -19.68 15.98 -24.01
N THR A 155 -18.48 15.39 -23.93
CA THR A 155 -18.13 14.42 -22.88
C THR A 155 -18.22 15.05 -21.50
N LYS A 156 -18.99 14.43 -20.60
CA LYS A 156 -18.99 14.76 -19.17
C LYS A 156 -17.93 13.94 -18.45
N VAL A 157 -17.02 14.64 -17.77
CA VAL A 157 -16.04 14.03 -16.88
C VAL A 157 -16.70 13.78 -15.53
N ILE A 158 -16.71 12.53 -15.08
CA ILE A 158 -17.28 12.11 -13.81
C ILE A 158 -16.16 11.69 -12.85
N ALA A 159 -16.19 12.16 -11.61
CA ALA A 159 -15.28 11.72 -10.57
C ALA A 159 -15.97 11.71 -9.19
N GLN A 160 -15.31 11.14 -8.18
CA GLN A 160 -15.75 11.28 -6.79
C GLN A 160 -15.59 12.73 -6.31
N LYS A 161 -16.45 13.19 -5.40
CA LYS A 161 -16.51 14.56 -4.89
C LYS A 161 -15.19 15.14 -4.36
N ASN A 162 -14.34 14.32 -3.73
CA ASN A 162 -13.05 14.72 -3.16
C ASN A 162 -11.93 14.86 -4.21
N ASN A 163 -12.21 14.55 -5.48
CA ASN A 163 -11.21 14.54 -6.56
C ASN A 163 -10.48 15.87 -6.74
N ALA A 164 -11.21 16.99 -6.64
CA ALA A 164 -10.62 18.33 -6.71
C ALA A 164 -9.66 18.61 -5.54
N ASP A 165 -9.95 18.11 -4.33
CA ASP A 165 -9.10 18.28 -3.16
C ASP A 165 -7.82 17.42 -3.28
N CYS A 166 -7.95 16.17 -3.73
CA CYS A 166 -6.80 15.30 -4.02
C CYS A 166 -5.86 15.93 -5.06
N GLN A 167 -6.39 16.39 -6.20
CA GLN A 167 -5.62 17.06 -7.23
C GLN A 167 -4.97 18.36 -6.72
N ALA A 168 -5.68 19.14 -5.89
CA ALA A 168 -5.14 20.36 -5.29
C ALA A 168 -3.98 20.07 -4.32
N ASP A 169 -4.07 18.99 -3.54
CA ASP A 169 -3.02 18.58 -2.61
C ASP A 169 -1.74 18.13 -3.31
N ASP A 170 -1.84 17.48 -4.48
CA ASP A 170 -0.69 17.23 -5.35
C ASP A 170 0.00 18.53 -5.79
N GLN A 171 -0.77 19.57 -6.16
CA GLN A 171 -0.18 20.84 -6.59
C GLN A 171 0.47 21.64 -5.44
N ARG A 172 -0.08 21.60 -4.22
CA ARG A 172 0.40 22.39 -3.06
C ARG A 172 1.90 22.20 -2.76
N ILE A 173 2.42 20.99 -2.97
CA ILE A 173 3.83 20.64 -2.72
C ILE A 173 4.47 19.92 -3.91
N LYS A 174 4.01 20.23 -5.13
CA LYS A 174 4.41 19.60 -6.40
C LYS A 174 5.92 19.41 -6.55
N THR A 175 6.72 20.44 -6.25
CA THR A 175 8.18 20.39 -6.36
C THR A 175 8.78 19.27 -5.51
N VAL A 176 8.33 19.13 -4.26
CA VAL A 176 8.80 18.08 -3.34
C VAL A 176 8.29 16.71 -3.78
N ARG A 177 7.00 16.60 -4.14
CA ARG A 177 6.39 15.35 -4.65
C ARG A 177 7.12 14.84 -5.91
N ASN A 178 7.47 15.72 -6.84
CA ASN A 178 8.22 15.38 -8.05
C ASN A 178 9.64 14.90 -7.74
N ILE A 179 10.37 15.61 -6.86
CA ILE A 179 11.73 15.23 -6.45
C ILE A 179 11.72 13.85 -5.78
N GLN A 180 10.83 13.62 -4.81
CA GLN A 180 10.74 12.32 -4.13
C GLN A 180 10.35 11.20 -5.10
N SER A 181 9.30 11.40 -5.89
CA SER A 181 8.78 10.39 -6.84
C SER A 181 9.82 9.99 -7.90
N SER A 182 10.74 10.90 -8.29
CA SER A 182 11.78 10.61 -9.28
C SER A 182 12.72 9.45 -8.91
N THR A 183 12.78 9.06 -7.63
CA THR A 183 13.53 7.88 -7.15
C THR A 183 12.96 6.56 -7.68
N TRP A 184 11.65 6.50 -7.90
CA TRP A 184 10.92 5.31 -8.34
C TRP A 184 10.38 5.44 -9.77
N PHE A 185 10.03 6.65 -10.18
CA PHE A 185 9.47 6.99 -11.49
C PHE A 185 10.36 8.04 -12.18
N PRO A 186 11.54 7.67 -12.69
CA PRO A 186 12.46 8.61 -13.31
C PRO A 186 11.86 9.21 -14.58
N MET A 187 11.84 10.55 -14.70
CA MET A 187 11.19 11.28 -15.80
C MET A 187 11.70 10.95 -17.22
N GLN A 188 12.81 10.20 -17.35
CA GLN A 188 13.36 9.78 -18.64
C GLN A 188 12.35 8.99 -19.48
N THR A 189 11.41 8.26 -18.86
CA THR A 189 10.32 7.59 -19.58
C THR A 189 9.39 8.57 -20.29
N ALA A 190 9.07 9.73 -19.69
CA ALA A 190 8.20 10.72 -20.32
C ALA A 190 8.87 11.41 -21.54
N THR A 191 10.16 11.74 -21.44
CA THR A 191 10.90 12.41 -22.55
C THR A 191 11.22 11.50 -23.72
N LEU A 192 11.40 10.19 -23.50
CA LEU A 192 11.73 9.23 -24.56
C LEU A 192 10.54 8.90 -25.49
N HIS A 193 9.31 9.21 -25.08
CA HIS A 193 8.10 8.77 -25.79
C HIS A 193 7.24 9.91 -26.37
N ALA A 194 7.48 11.15 -25.95
CA ALA A 194 6.86 12.36 -26.53
C ALA A 194 7.90 13.46 -26.82
N PRO A 195 8.91 13.23 -27.68
CA PRO A 195 10.04 14.17 -27.84
C PRO A 195 9.66 15.55 -28.41
N ASN A 196 8.52 15.67 -29.10
CA ASN A 196 8.11 16.88 -29.84
C ASN A 196 6.78 17.50 -29.39
N THR A 197 6.16 16.98 -28.33
CA THR A 197 4.99 17.60 -27.69
C THR A 197 5.27 17.74 -26.21
N ALA A 198 5.11 18.95 -25.66
CA ALA A 198 5.08 19.09 -24.21
C ALA A 198 3.90 18.25 -23.71
N PRO A 199 4.12 17.18 -22.92
CA PRO A 199 3.04 16.29 -22.54
C PRO A 199 2.10 17.06 -21.62
N MET A 200 0.91 17.37 -22.12
CA MET A 200 -0.08 18.16 -21.39
C MET A 200 -0.71 17.27 -20.33
N GLN A 201 -0.02 17.19 -19.19
CA GLN A 201 -0.54 16.59 -17.97
C GLN A 201 -1.70 17.45 -17.47
N ASP A 202 -2.91 16.98 -17.73
CA ASP A 202 -4.14 17.67 -17.35
C ASP A 202 -4.35 17.67 -15.82
N VAL A 203 -5.15 18.63 -15.37
CA VAL A 203 -5.68 18.76 -14.01
C VAL A 203 -7.19 19.03 -14.17
N PRO A 204 -7.97 18.03 -14.62
CA PRO A 204 -9.34 18.25 -15.07
C PRO A 204 -10.26 18.62 -13.91
N LYS A 205 -11.17 19.57 -14.16
CA LYS A 205 -12.34 19.80 -13.32
C LYS A 205 -13.46 18.84 -13.78
N PRO A 206 -13.96 17.93 -12.93
CA PRO A 206 -15.10 17.09 -13.27
C PRO A 206 -16.37 17.92 -13.50
N ASP A 207 -17.19 17.50 -14.45
CA ASP A 207 -18.52 18.05 -14.73
C ASP A 207 -19.56 17.50 -13.75
N ILE A 208 -19.39 16.25 -13.32
CA ILE A 208 -20.28 15.53 -12.40
C ILE A 208 -19.45 14.98 -11.22
N LEU A 209 -19.91 15.25 -10.00
CA LEU A 209 -19.28 14.79 -8.76
C LEU A 209 -20.16 13.77 -8.05
N VAL A 210 -19.60 12.61 -7.74
CA VAL A 210 -20.27 11.53 -6.99
C VAL A 210 -19.90 11.64 -5.50
N ASP A 211 -20.88 11.89 -4.63
CA ASP A 211 -20.67 11.96 -3.18
C ASP A 211 -20.55 10.55 -2.59
N ASP A 212 -21.64 9.77 -2.64
CA ASP A 212 -21.72 8.37 -2.20
C ASP A 212 -22.04 7.39 -3.35
N ARG A 213 -23.09 7.66 -4.12
CA ARG A 213 -23.55 6.82 -5.25
C ARG A 213 -24.14 7.69 -6.36
N LEU A 214 -23.93 7.27 -7.61
CA LEU A 214 -24.60 7.80 -8.81
C LEU A 214 -24.91 6.62 -9.72
N ASP A 215 -26.17 6.49 -10.13
CA ASP A 215 -26.62 5.45 -11.05
C ASP A 215 -26.85 6.06 -12.44
N LEU A 216 -26.35 5.39 -13.48
CA LEU A 216 -26.44 5.81 -14.88
C LEU A 216 -26.86 4.65 -15.76
N THR A 217 -27.58 4.93 -16.84
CA THR A 217 -27.87 3.98 -17.92
C THR A 217 -27.43 4.60 -19.24
N LEU A 218 -26.77 3.83 -20.11
CA LEU A 218 -26.45 4.23 -21.48
C LEU A 218 -26.58 3.03 -22.42
N GLY A 219 -27.38 3.15 -23.49
CA GLY A 219 -27.53 2.10 -24.49
C GLY A 219 -27.98 0.74 -23.92
N GLY A 220 -28.75 0.76 -22.83
CA GLY A 220 -29.24 -0.43 -22.11
C GLY A 220 -28.27 -1.05 -21.10
N LEU A 221 -27.07 -0.49 -20.90
CA LEU A 221 -26.13 -0.89 -19.85
C LEU A 221 -26.31 0.03 -18.63
N ASP A 222 -26.50 -0.57 -17.45
CA ASP A 222 -26.52 0.18 -16.19
C ASP A 222 -25.13 0.21 -15.54
N LEU A 223 -24.84 1.32 -14.86
CA LEU A 223 -23.62 1.57 -14.14
C LEU A 223 -23.95 2.16 -12.76
N GLU A 224 -23.47 1.53 -11.70
CA GLU A 224 -23.50 2.08 -10.34
C GLU A 224 -22.10 2.63 -10.02
N LEU A 225 -21.97 3.94 -9.91
CA LEU A 225 -20.73 4.62 -9.55
C LEU A 225 -20.72 4.83 -8.03
N LEU A 226 -19.78 4.21 -7.33
CA LEU A 226 -19.80 4.07 -5.88
C LEU A 226 -18.55 4.70 -5.25
N SER A 227 -18.73 5.60 -4.29
CA SER A 227 -17.66 6.15 -3.48
C SER A 227 -17.06 5.07 -2.59
N VAL A 228 -15.75 4.84 -2.75
CA VAL A 228 -14.98 3.76 -2.11
C VAL A 228 -13.62 4.30 -1.61
N PRO A 229 -13.59 5.37 -0.80
CA PRO A 229 -12.35 5.97 -0.33
C PRO A 229 -11.49 4.96 0.44
N GLY A 230 -10.20 4.93 0.17
CA GLY A 230 -9.25 4.05 0.86
C GLY A 230 -8.11 3.57 -0.03
N GLY A 231 -7.09 3.00 0.63
CA GLY A 231 -6.01 2.23 0.01
C GLY A 231 -5.00 3.08 -0.75
N GLU A 232 -5.42 3.75 -1.82
CA GLU A 232 -4.57 4.56 -2.68
C GLU A 232 -4.99 6.04 -2.75
N THR A 233 -6.29 6.37 -2.72
CA THR A 233 -6.76 7.77 -2.54
C THR A 233 -8.00 7.88 -1.65
N VAL A 234 -8.36 9.12 -1.26
CA VAL A 234 -9.63 9.43 -0.57
C VAL A 234 -10.75 9.86 -1.53
N ASP A 235 -10.49 9.86 -2.84
CA ASP A 235 -11.46 10.11 -3.92
C ASP A 235 -11.67 8.89 -4.83
N SER A 236 -11.32 7.69 -4.35
CA SER A 236 -11.49 6.46 -5.10
C SER A 236 -12.97 6.17 -5.42
N LEU A 237 -13.24 5.85 -6.68
CA LEU A 237 -14.58 5.58 -7.23
C LEU A 237 -14.58 4.21 -7.92
N ALA A 238 -15.49 3.32 -7.50
CA ALA A 238 -15.75 2.06 -8.16
C ALA A 238 -16.88 2.23 -9.18
N ILE A 239 -16.84 1.45 -10.27
CA ILE A 239 -17.90 1.39 -11.29
C ILE A 239 -18.35 -0.06 -11.38
N HIS A 240 -19.61 -0.32 -11.01
CA HIS A 240 -20.22 -1.64 -11.05
C HIS A 240 -21.20 -1.75 -12.22
N LEU A 241 -21.11 -2.84 -12.99
CA LEU A 241 -22.04 -3.21 -14.05
C LEU A 241 -22.91 -4.38 -13.58
N PRO A 242 -24.09 -4.14 -12.96
CA PRO A 242 -24.84 -5.17 -12.25
C PRO A 242 -25.33 -6.31 -13.14
N GLN A 243 -25.70 -6.04 -14.40
CA GLN A 243 -26.09 -7.07 -15.39
C GLN A 243 -25.00 -8.12 -15.62
N HIS A 244 -23.72 -7.75 -15.42
CA HIS A 244 -22.56 -8.56 -15.77
C HIS A 244 -21.70 -8.93 -14.55
N ARG A 245 -22.03 -8.42 -13.36
CA ARG A 245 -21.25 -8.58 -12.11
C ARG A 245 -19.77 -8.20 -12.30
N ILE A 246 -19.52 -7.14 -13.07
CA ILE A 246 -18.19 -6.58 -13.33
C ILE A 246 -18.00 -5.36 -12.44
N VAL A 247 -16.87 -5.27 -11.73
CA VAL A 247 -16.53 -4.08 -10.94
C VAL A 247 -15.15 -3.55 -11.33
N PHE A 248 -15.10 -2.30 -11.78
CA PHE A 248 -13.88 -1.52 -11.88
C PHE A 248 -13.59 -0.86 -10.54
N THR A 249 -12.35 -0.94 -10.05
CA THR A 249 -11.96 -0.43 -8.72
C THR A 249 -10.82 0.59 -8.74
N GLY A 250 -10.21 0.85 -9.89
CA GLY A 250 -8.99 1.66 -9.96
C GLY A 250 -7.92 1.09 -9.02
N ASN A 251 -7.30 1.95 -8.21
CA ASN A 251 -6.32 1.53 -7.22
C ASN A 251 -6.92 1.52 -5.80
N MET A 252 -8.24 1.46 -5.62
CA MET A 252 -8.89 1.48 -4.30
C MET A 252 -8.32 0.42 -3.33
N PHE A 253 -7.94 -0.77 -3.80
CA PHE A 253 -7.29 -1.79 -2.96
C PHE A 253 -5.79 -1.57 -2.73
N GLY A 254 -5.18 -0.64 -3.47
CA GLY A 254 -3.76 -0.57 -3.80
C GLY A 254 -3.52 -0.94 -5.28
N PRO A 255 -2.41 -0.49 -5.91
CA PRO A 255 -2.09 -0.81 -7.31
C PRO A 255 -1.89 -2.31 -7.58
N LEU A 256 -1.44 -3.08 -6.59
CA LEU A 256 -1.30 -4.53 -6.66
C LEU A 256 -2.43 -5.18 -5.85
N PHE A 257 -3.43 -5.75 -6.51
CA PHE A 257 -4.41 -6.62 -5.86
C PHE A 257 -3.95 -8.09 -5.92
N PRO A 258 -4.06 -8.89 -4.84
CA PRO A 258 -4.58 -8.57 -3.51
C PRO A 258 -3.44 -8.33 -2.50
N HIS A 259 -2.56 -7.36 -2.74
CA HIS A 259 -1.48 -7.03 -1.81
C HIS A 259 -2.00 -6.15 -0.68
N PHE A 260 -1.25 -6.12 0.43
CA PHE A 260 -1.53 -5.25 1.55
C PHE A 260 -1.54 -3.78 1.09
N PRO A 261 -2.56 -2.97 1.46
CA PRO A 261 -2.68 -1.59 1.01
C PRO A 261 -1.56 -0.72 1.57
N ASN A 262 -1.28 0.41 0.91
CA ASN A 262 -0.35 1.39 1.44
C ASN A 262 -1.08 2.59 2.04
N LEU A 263 -1.27 2.59 3.36
CA LEU A 263 -1.96 3.68 4.07
C LEU A 263 -1.17 5.00 4.12
N CYS A 264 0.10 5.01 3.71
CA CYS A 264 0.91 6.20 3.48
C CYS A 264 2.01 5.91 2.44
N THR A 265 1.88 6.43 1.21
CA THR A 265 2.89 6.15 0.18
C THR A 265 4.25 6.78 0.52
N ILE A 266 5.32 6.01 0.28
CA ILE A 266 6.70 6.37 0.70
C ILE A 266 7.22 7.59 -0.09
N ARG A 267 6.67 7.88 -1.28
CA ARG A 267 6.90 9.10 -2.06
C ARG A 267 6.34 10.40 -1.45
N GLY A 268 5.74 10.33 -0.26
CA GLY A 268 5.14 11.45 0.45
C GLY A 268 3.69 11.70 0.05
N ASP A 269 2.75 11.29 0.92
CA ASP A 269 1.33 11.62 0.81
C ASP A 269 0.68 11.73 2.21
N ARG A 270 -0.58 12.16 2.28
CA ARG A 270 -1.36 12.15 3.53
C ARG A 270 -1.65 10.72 3.98
N TYR A 271 -1.77 10.56 5.29
CA TYR A 271 -2.25 9.32 5.90
C TYR A 271 -3.69 9.00 5.48
N ARG A 272 -3.94 7.72 5.18
CA ARG A 272 -5.25 7.14 4.86
C ARG A 272 -5.63 6.15 5.95
N PHE A 273 -6.87 6.16 6.40
CA PHE A 273 -7.31 5.39 7.56
C PHE A 273 -7.71 3.95 7.17
N ALA A 274 -7.54 3.02 8.10
CA ALA A 274 -7.88 1.61 7.87
C ALA A 274 -9.40 1.38 7.83
N GLU A 275 -10.16 2.10 8.64
CA GLU A 275 -11.60 1.91 8.80
C GLU A 275 -12.41 2.29 7.54
N PRO A 276 -12.14 3.44 6.86
CA PRO A 276 -12.72 3.74 5.55
C PRO A 276 -12.34 2.69 4.51
N TYR A 277 -11.07 2.27 4.44
CA TYR A 277 -10.63 1.21 3.52
C TYR A 277 -11.39 -0.10 3.73
N LEU A 278 -11.52 -0.56 4.99
CA LEU A 278 -12.26 -1.76 5.34
C LEU A 278 -13.76 -1.61 5.02
N SER A 279 -14.34 -0.40 5.12
CA SER A 279 -15.71 -0.12 4.73
C SER A 279 -15.92 -0.20 3.22
N SER A 280 -15.04 0.47 2.46
CA SER A 280 -15.02 0.47 1.01
C SER A 280 -14.77 -0.94 0.43
N LEU A 281 -13.91 -1.74 1.08
CA LEU A 281 -13.69 -3.15 0.73
C LEU A 281 -14.98 -3.96 0.91
N ARG A 282 -15.66 -3.83 2.05
CA ARG A 282 -16.98 -4.48 2.25
C ARG A 282 -17.96 -4.07 1.17
N ARG A 283 -18.06 -2.76 0.84
CA ARG A 283 -18.93 -2.25 -0.21
C ARG A 283 -18.71 -2.96 -1.55
N VAL A 284 -17.45 -3.11 -2.01
CA VAL A 284 -17.13 -3.85 -3.25
C VAL A 284 -17.40 -5.34 -3.12
N ARG A 285 -17.08 -5.95 -1.97
CA ARG A 285 -17.26 -7.37 -1.70
C ARG A 285 -18.72 -7.80 -1.70
N ASP A 286 -19.61 -6.93 -1.25
CA ASP A 286 -21.04 -7.19 -1.13
C ASP A 286 -21.76 -7.02 -2.49
N LEU A 287 -21.08 -6.52 -3.53
CA LEU A 287 -21.50 -6.60 -4.95
C LEU A 287 -21.24 -7.98 -5.57
N GLU A 288 -20.45 -8.83 -4.89
CA GLU A 288 -20.08 -10.18 -5.30
C GLU A 288 -19.59 -10.32 -6.77
N PRO A 289 -18.60 -9.52 -7.21
CA PRO A 289 -18.12 -9.50 -8.60
C PRO A 289 -17.65 -10.86 -9.11
N GLU A 290 -17.93 -11.16 -10.37
CA GLU A 290 -17.39 -12.31 -11.11
C GLU A 290 -16.17 -11.92 -11.97
N LEU A 291 -16.03 -10.62 -12.27
CA LEU A 291 -14.87 -10.01 -12.91
C LEU A 291 -14.49 -8.73 -12.16
N LEU A 292 -13.28 -8.70 -11.59
CA LEU A 292 -12.73 -7.53 -10.89
C LEU A 292 -11.63 -6.89 -11.75
N ILE A 293 -11.84 -5.62 -12.13
CA ILE A 293 -10.92 -4.85 -12.96
C ILE A 293 -10.23 -3.80 -12.07
N THR A 294 -8.92 -3.91 -11.94
CA THR A 294 -8.05 -3.00 -11.17
C THR A 294 -7.46 -1.91 -12.07
N GLY A 295 -6.83 -0.89 -11.50
CA GLY A 295 -6.15 0.15 -12.29
C GLY A 295 -4.91 -0.35 -13.05
N HIS A 296 -4.34 -1.48 -12.62
CA HIS A 296 -3.12 -2.07 -13.21
C HIS A 296 -3.33 -3.53 -13.59
N PHE A 297 -2.58 -3.97 -14.61
CA PHE A 297 -2.48 -5.36 -15.08
C PHE A 297 -3.82 -5.99 -15.49
N GLU A 298 -3.84 -7.30 -15.70
CA GLU A 298 -5.01 -8.03 -16.17
C GLU A 298 -6.11 -8.13 -15.09
N PRO A 299 -7.40 -8.20 -15.48
CA PRO A 299 -8.51 -8.46 -14.56
C PRO A 299 -8.36 -9.76 -13.76
N ILE A 300 -9.03 -9.82 -12.61
CA ILE A 300 -9.19 -11.05 -11.82
C ILE A 300 -10.54 -11.66 -12.18
N VAL A 301 -10.56 -12.95 -12.54
CA VAL A 301 -11.74 -13.67 -13.02
C VAL A 301 -12.16 -14.72 -12.01
N GLY A 302 -13.47 -14.84 -11.76
CA GLY A 302 -14.09 -15.88 -10.95
C GLY A 302 -14.48 -15.41 -9.56
N ARG A 303 -15.80 -15.43 -9.29
CA ARG A 303 -16.42 -14.95 -8.05
C ARG A 303 -15.75 -15.50 -6.79
N ASP A 304 -15.54 -16.81 -6.73
CA ASP A 304 -15.04 -17.48 -5.53
C ASP A 304 -13.56 -17.12 -5.25
N LEU A 305 -12.75 -16.89 -6.30
CA LEU A 305 -11.38 -16.38 -6.16
C LEU A 305 -11.38 -14.93 -5.66
N ILE A 306 -12.19 -14.06 -6.30
CA ILE A 306 -12.28 -12.65 -5.92
C ILE A 306 -12.78 -12.52 -4.47
N ARG A 307 -13.84 -13.26 -4.10
CA ARG A 307 -14.39 -13.30 -2.74
C ARG A 307 -13.34 -13.74 -1.73
N THR A 308 -12.60 -14.83 -2.00
CA THR A 308 -11.53 -15.33 -1.12
C THR A 308 -10.40 -14.30 -0.94
N CYS A 309 -10.05 -13.57 -2.00
CA CYS A 309 -9.06 -12.50 -1.94
C CYS A 309 -9.56 -11.31 -1.10
N LEU A 310 -10.81 -10.88 -1.29
CA LEU A 310 -11.41 -9.77 -0.56
C LEU A 310 -11.59 -10.08 0.93
N ASP A 311 -12.10 -11.27 1.28
CA ASP A 311 -12.23 -11.70 2.67
C ASP A 311 -10.85 -11.75 3.35
N ARG A 312 -9.83 -12.35 2.72
CA ARG A 312 -8.49 -12.40 3.32
C ARG A 312 -7.84 -11.03 3.45
N LEU A 313 -8.02 -10.14 2.47
CA LEU A 313 -7.48 -8.78 2.53
C LEU A 313 -8.17 -7.94 3.63
N HIS A 314 -9.47 -8.14 3.84
CA HIS A 314 -10.22 -7.56 4.95
C HIS A 314 -9.70 -8.04 6.31
N ASP A 315 -9.56 -9.36 6.48
CA ASP A 315 -9.05 -9.96 7.72
C ASP A 315 -7.61 -9.56 8.00
N ALA A 316 -6.74 -9.52 6.97
CA ALA A 316 -5.35 -9.12 7.10
C ALA A 316 -5.20 -7.66 7.57
N VAL A 317 -5.92 -6.73 6.96
CA VAL A 317 -5.86 -5.31 7.35
C VAL A 317 -6.49 -5.09 8.73
N SER A 318 -7.59 -5.78 9.03
CA SER A 318 -8.21 -5.77 10.37
C SER A 318 -7.26 -6.30 11.45
N TYR A 319 -6.55 -7.40 11.17
CA TYR A 319 -5.56 -7.98 12.08
C TYR A 319 -4.41 -7.01 12.36
N VAL A 320 -3.82 -6.39 11.34
CA VAL A 320 -2.68 -5.47 11.52
C VAL A 320 -3.10 -4.21 12.27
N HIS A 321 -4.28 -3.65 11.98
CA HIS A 321 -4.84 -2.51 12.70
C HIS A 321 -5.07 -2.86 14.18
N GLN A 322 -5.83 -3.91 14.47
CA GLN A 322 -6.12 -4.31 15.85
C GLN A 322 -4.86 -4.69 16.63
N THR A 323 -3.94 -5.48 16.06
CA THR A 323 -2.69 -5.89 16.72
C THR A 323 -1.79 -4.68 17.02
N THR A 324 -1.81 -3.66 16.16
CA THR A 324 -1.12 -2.39 16.42
C THR A 324 -1.76 -1.66 17.60
N LEU A 325 -3.08 -1.52 17.63
CA LEU A 325 -3.82 -0.87 18.74
C LEU A 325 -3.65 -1.59 20.08
N ASP A 326 -3.74 -2.92 20.10
CA ASP A 326 -3.51 -3.72 21.31
C ASP A 326 -2.08 -3.54 21.82
N GLY A 327 -1.10 -3.50 20.90
CA GLY A 327 0.29 -3.22 21.20
C GLY A 327 0.52 -1.82 21.77
N MET A 328 -0.16 -0.80 21.23
CA MET A 328 -0.13 0.58 21.74
C MET A 328 -0.71 0.66 23.15
N ASN A 329 -1.88 0.04 23.39
CA ASN A 329 -2.51 -0.03 24.71
C ASN A 329 -1.66 -0.83 25.73
N ALA A 330 -0.86 -1.79 25.26
CA ALA A 330 0.13 -2.51 26.06
C ALA A 330 1.44 -1.71 26.31
N GLY A 331 1.53 -0.46 25.83
CA GLY A 331 2.69 0.41 26.04
C GLY A 331 3.91 0.08 25.15
N LYS A 332 3.75 -0.71 24.09
CA LYS A 332 4.84 -1.00 23.14
C LYS A 332 5.13 0.22 22.27
N ASP A 333 6.41 0.50 22.04
CA ASP A 333 6.83 1.56 21.14
C ASP A 333 6.65 1.18 19.66
N ILE A 334 6.54 2.20 18.81
CA ILE A 334 6.32 2.05 17.38
C ILE A 334 7.34 1.13 16.68
N PHE A 335 8.62 1.15 17.05
CA PHE A 335 9.65 0.35 16.40
C PHE A 335 9.59 -1.12 16.85
N THR A 336 9.18 -1.38 18.10
CA THR A 336 8.87 -2.74 18.55
C THR A 336 7.68 -3.31 17.80
N LEU A 337 6.61 -2.52 17.60
CA LEU A 337 5.46 -2.96 16.81
C LEU A 337 5.82 -3.22 15.34
N MET A 338 6.63 -2.37 14.70
CA MET A 338 7.12 -2.60 13.33
C MET A 338 7.88 -3.92 13.16
N ARG A 339 8.61 -4.35 14.21
CA ARG A 339 9.33 -5.63 14.23
C ARG A 339 8.39 -6.81 14.48
N GLU A 340 7.53 -6.72 15.50
CA GLU A 340 6.73 -7.85 16.00
C GLU A 340 5.46 -8.14 15.20
N VAL A 341 4.78 -7.12 14.65
CA VAL A 341 3.53 -7.32 13.93
C VAL A 341 3.83 -7.96 12.56
N LYS A 342 3.29 -9.16 12.36
CA LYS A 342 3.37 -9.98 11.13
C LYS A 342 2.04 -10.69 10.92
N LEU A 343 1.63 -10.87 9.67
CA LEU A 343 0.44 -11.66 9.36
C LEU A 343 0.70 -13.15 9.63
N PRO A 344 -0.24 -13.87 10.25
CA PRO A 344 -0.18 -15.33 10.31
C PRO A 344 -0.45 -15.92 8.91
N ASP A 345 0.10 -17.10 8.62
CA ASP A 345 0.10 -17.77 7.30
C ASP A 345 -1.24 -17.83 6.54
N HIS A 346 -2.36 -17.89 7.26
CA HIS A 346 -3.72 -17.97 6.70
C HIS A 346 -4.27 -16.60 6.26
N LEU A 347 -3.71 -15.51 6.78
CA LEU A 347 -4.01 -14.13 6.38
C LEU A 347 -3.00 -13.60 5.36
N TYR A 348 -2.11 -14.45 4.81
CA TYR A 348 -1.11 -14.03 3.84
C TYR A 348 -1.74 -13.31 2.64
N VAL A 349 -1.22 -12.11 2.39
CA VAL A 349 -1.37 -11.29 1.18
C VAL A 349 0.01 -10.79 0.78
N GLY A 350 0.20 -10.33 -0.46
CA GLY A 350 1.49 -9.83 -0.93
C GLY A 350 1.90 -8.52 -0.23
N GLU A 351 3.21 -8.29 -0.04
CA GLU A 351 3.77 -7.02 0.47
C GLU A 351 4.57 -6.27 -0.62
N GLY A 352 4.32 -6.55 -1.90
CA GLY A 352 5.04 -5.94 -3.03
C GLY A 352 4.83 -4.43 -3.22
N TYR A 353 3.85 -3.81 -2.53
CA TYR A 353 3.60 -2.37 -2.60
C TYR A 353 3.37 -1.75 -1.22
N GLY A 354 2.23 -2.01 -0.55
CA GLY A 354 2.13 -1.77 0.87
C GLY A 354 2.98 -2.80 1.64
N LYS A 355 3.47 -2.41 2.82
CA LYS A 355 4.24 -3.26 3.73
C LYS A 355 3.67 -3.13 5.14
N ILE A 356 3.49 -4.25 5.84
CA ILE A 356 2.89 -4.32 7.18
C ILE A 356 3.61 -3.37 8.13
N SER A 357 4.94 -3.38 8.16
CA SER A 357 5.72 -2.51 9.06
C SER A 357 5.52 -1.01 8.76
N PHE A 358 5.31 -0.62 7.50
CA PHE A 358 5.02 0.77 7.13
C PHE A 358 3.60 1.16 7.54
N VAL A 359 2.63 0.24 7.43
CA VAL A 359 1.26 0.48 7.87
C VAL A 359 1.11 0.48 9.38
N VAL A 360 1.81 -0.39 10.12
CA VAL A 360 1.91 -0.35 11.60
C VAL A 360 2.37 1.03 12.06
N ARG A 361 3.43 1.56 11.43
CA ARG A 361 3.90 2.93 11.68
C ARG A 361 2.83 3.97 11.37
N THR A 362 2.16 3.84 10.22
CA THR A 362 1.11 4.78 9.77
C THR A 362 -0.07 4.80 10.73
N VAL A 363 -0.57 3.63 11.16
CA VAL A 363 -1.65 3.50 12.16
C VAL A 363 -1.22 4.12 13.48
N TRP A 364 0.00 3.83 13.95
CA TRP A 364 0.52 4.42 15.19
C TRP A 364 0.57 5.96 15.13
N GLU A 365 1.11 6.52 14.04
CA GLU A 365 1.24 7.97 13.82
C GLU A 365 -0.12 8.66 13.56
N GLN A 366 -1.18 7.93 13.16
CA GLN A 366 -2.55 8.45 13.06
C GLN A 366 -3.19 8.76 14.41
N TYR A 367 -2.98 7.94 15.45
CA TYR A 367 -3.56 8.17 16.78
C TYR A 367 -2.67 9.02 17.69
N MET A 368 -1.34 8.90 17.58
CA MET A 368 -0.39 9.58 18.48
C MET A 368 0.27 10.83 17.86
N GLY A 369 0.27 10.96 16.53
CA GLY A 369 0.94 12.05 15.84
C GLY A 369 2.47 11.96 15.90
N TRP A 370 3.13 13.12 15.81
CA TRP A 370 4.59 13.24 15.76
C TRP A 370 5.27 13.08 17.13
N PHE A 371 4.61 13.49 18.22
CA PHE A 371 5.17 13.47 19.57
C PHE A 371 4.95 12.10 20.20
N LYS A 372 6.03 11.40 20.55
CA LYS A 372 5.95 10.00 20.96
C LYS A 372 6.09 9.81 22.46
N ALA A 373 6.28 10.90 23.20
CA ALA A 373 6.47 10.94 24.65
C ALA A 373 7.63 10.07 25.16
N ARG A 374 8.67 9.85 24.32
CA ARG A 374 9.82 8.99 24.67
C ARG A 374 11.06 9.77 25.12
N ALA A 375 11.22 11.01 24.65
CA ALA A 375 12.34 11.86 25.03
C ALA A 375 11.98 13.34 24.94
N THR A 376 12.57 14.15 25.83
CA THR A 376 12.45 15.62 25.82
C THR A 376 12.91 16.24 24.50
N SER A 377 13.90 15.63 23.82
CA SER A 377 14.40 16.10 22.52
C SER A 377 13.35 16.06 21.41
N GLU A 378 12.30 15.22 21.51
CA GLU A 378 11.21 15.19 20.53
C GLU A 378 10.47 16.56 20.44
N MET A 379 10.53 17.39 21.50
CA MET A 379 9.88 18.71 21.54
C MET A 379 10.67 19.83 20.85
N TYR A 380 11.89 19.56 20.37
CA TYR A 380 12.81 20.57 19.85
C TYR A 380 13.24 20.25 18.41
N ALA A 381 13.73 21.26 17.69
CA ALA A 381 14.16 21.10 16.31
C ALA A 381 15.44 20.27 16.15
N ALA A 382 16.24 20.12 17.21
CA ALA A 382 17.49 19.37 17.21
C ALA A 382 17.22 17.85 17.11
N GLN A 383 17.91 17.19 16.18
CA GLN A 383 17.74 15.78 15.86
C GLN A 383 18.98 14.97 16.26
N PRO A 384 18.87 13.64 16.47
CA PRO A 384 20.03 12.80 16.78
C PRO A 384 21.17 12.91 15.75
N ALA A 385 20.83 13.13 14.48
CA ALA A 385 21.80 13.31 13.40
C ALA A 385 22.69 14.56 13.56
N ASP A 386 22.22 15.61 14.24
CA ASP A 386 22.96 16.86 14.41
C ASP A 386 24.25 16.67 15.23
N ILE A 387 24.29 15.66 16.11
CA ILE A 387 25.46 15.33 16.94
C ILE A 387 26.30 14.16 16.37
N TYR A 388 25.96 13.61 15.21
CA TYR A 388 26.69 12.46 14.64
C TYR A 388 28.18 12.79 14.41
N ALA A 389 28.49 14.00 13.94
CA ALA A 389 29.87 14.43 13.76
C ALA A 389 30.64 14.55 15.09
N ASP A 390 29.96 14.91 16.18
CA ASP A 390 30.56 14.98 17.53
C ASP A 390 30.78 13.58 18.12
N LEU A 391 29.85 12.65 17.91
CA LEU A 391 29.99 11.25 18.32
C LEU A 391 31.18 10.58 17.61
N ALA A 392 31.32 10.81 16.30
CA ALA A 392 32.48 10.32 15.53
C ALA A 392 33.79 11.03 15.90
N ALA A 393 33.75 12.32 16.30
CA ALA A 393 34.92 13.02 16.82
C ALA A 393 35.35 12.51 18.21
N LEU A 394 34.41 12.10 19.05
CA LEU A 394 34.65 11.53 20.38
C LEU A 394 35.20 10.10 20.31
N ALA A 395 34.64 9.26 19.42
CA ALA A 395 35.01 7.85 19.29
C ALA A 395 36.18 7.58 18.32
N GLY A 396 36.40 8.47 17.34
CA GLY A 396 37.26 8.24 16.19
C GLY A 396 36.52 7.52 15.05
N VAL A 397 36.67 8.03 13.82
CA VAL A 397 35.98 7.50 12.62
C VAL A 397 36.27 6.02 12.40
N ASP A 398 37.54 5.61 12.45
CA ASP A 398 37.95 4.20 12.29
C ASP A 398 37.27 3.26 13.29
N ALA A 399 37.10 3.69 14.54
CA ALA A 399 36.46 2.89 15.58
C ALA A 399 34.94 2.75 15.35
N VAL A 400 34.29 3.81 14.88
CA VAL A 400 32.87 3.77 14.48
C VAL A 400 32.67 2.83 13.29
N VAL A 401 33.53 2.91 12.26
CA VAL A 401 33.49 2.02 11.09
C VAL A 401 33.76 0.57 11.48
N ALA A 402 34.74 0.32 12.36
CA ALA A 402 35.05 -1.03 12.86
C ALA A 402 33.89 -1.64 13.65
N LEU A 403 33.22 -0.85 14.50
CA LEU A 403 32.01 -1.29 15.20
C LEU A 403 30.87 -1.55 14.21
N GLY A 404 30.69 -0.70 13.20
CA GLY A 404 29.70 -0.87 12.15
C GLY A 404 29.92 -2.14 11.32
N ARG A 405 31.17 -2.47 10.99
CA ARG A 405 31.55 -3.74 10.37
C ARG A 405 31.23 -4.93 11.26
N SER A 406 31.58 -4.88 12.56
CA SER A 406 31.20 -5.93 13.51
C SER A 406 29.68 -6.15 13.62
N LYS A 407 28.86 -5.09 13.48
CA LYS A 407 27.39 -5.20 13.43
C LYS A 407 26.90 -5.82 12.13
N PHE A 408 27.48 -5.41 11.00
CA PHE A 408 27.19 -5.98 9.69
C PHE A 408 27.48 -7.49 9.64
N ASP A 409 28.67 -7.89 10.08
CA ASP A 409 29.12 -9.29 10.12
C ASP A 409 28.28 -10.16 11.07
N ALA A 410 27.66 -9.55 12.09
CA ALA A 410 26.69 -10.18 13.00
C ALA A 410 25.26 -10.27 12.41
N GLY A 411 25.04 -9.86 11.15
CA GLY A 411 23.75 -9.90 10.48
C GLY A 411 22.81 -8.71 10.78
N ASP A 412 23.34 -7.61 11.31
CA ASP A 412 22.59 -6.39 11.65
C ASP A 412 22.97 -5.21 10.72
N PRO A 413 22.49 -5.19 9.47
CA PRO A 413 22.79 -4.12 8.53
C PRO A 413 22.06 -2.81 8.86
N GLU A 414 21.02 -2.85 9.70
CA GLU A 414 20.30 -1.63 10.14
C GLU A 414 21.17 -0.82 11.11
N THR A 415 21.74 -1.45 12.14
CA THR A 415 22.70 -0.78 13.03
C THR A 415 24.00 -0.45 12.31
N ALA A 416 24.46 -1.28 11.37
CA ALA A 416 25.64 -0.98 10.56
C ALA A 416 25.48 0.29 9.73
N GLN A 417 24.30 0.49 9.12
CA GLN A 417 23.97 1.70 8.36
C GLN A 417 23.97 2.96 9.24
N LEU A 418 23.37 2.90 10.43
CA LEU A 418 23.38 4.02 11.38
C LEU A 418 24.81 4.40 11.80
N LEU A 419 25.70 3.41 12.00
CA LEU A 419 27.10 3.66 12.31
C LEU A 419 27.88 4.24 11.11
N ALA A 420 27.56 3.82 9.89
CA ALA A 420 28.11 4.44 8.69
C ALA A 420 27.69 5.91 8.56
N GLU A 421 26.43 6.25 8.85
CA GLU A 421 25.94 7.64 8.87
C GLU A 421 26.66 8.49 9.92
N VAL A 422 26.94 7.93 11.11
CA VAL A 422 27.73 8.61 12.15
C VAL A 422 29.14 8.93 11.67
N ALA A 423 29.82 7.97 11.03
CA ALA A 423 31.15 8.18 10.47
C ALA A 423 31.15 9.21 9.32
N LEU A 424 30.21 9.10 8.37
CA LEU A 424 30.10 9.98 7.21
C LEU A 424 29.74 11.42 7.59
N ALA A 425 29.02 11.64 8.68
CA ALA A 425 28.75 12.99 9.20
C ALA A 425 30.02 13.75 9.59
N LYS A 426 31.09 13.05 9.97
CA LYS A 426 32.40 13.64 10.30
C LYS A 426 33.38 13.61 9.13
N ALA A 427 33.38 12.53 8.35
CA ALA A 427 34.26 12.32 7.22
C ALA A 427 33.46 11.81 5.99
N PRO A 428 32.84 12.72 5.21
CA PRO A 428 31.92 12.35 4.13
C PRO A 428 32.54 11.49 3.02
N ASP A 429 33.85 11.63 2.80
CA ASP A 429 34.60 10.91 1.78
C ASP A 429 35.34 9.67 2.34
N ASP A 430 35.08 9.28 3.60
CA ASP A 430 35.76 8.13 4.21
C ASP A 430 35.44 6.82 3.48
N ARG A 431 36.50 6.16 3.00
CA ARG A 431 36.41 4.95 2.18
C ARG A 431 35.80 3.78 2.95
N GLY A 432 36.09 3.66 4.24
CA GLY A 432 35.59 2.59 5.10
C GLY A 432 34.09 2.74 5.38
N ALA A 433 33.66 3.96 5.70
CA ALA A 433 32.28 4.31 5.97
C ALA A 433 31.40 4.25 4.71
N LEU A 434 31.88 4.74 3.56
CA LEU A 434 31.20 4.60 2.27
C LEU A 434 31.01 3.13 1.87
N ALA A 435 32.05 2.30 2.04
CA ALA A 435 31.95 0.87 1.77
C ALA A 435 31.01 0.16 2.75
N LEU A 436 31.02 0.53 4.04
CA LEU A 436 30.10 -0.04 5.05
C LEU A 436 28.64 0.29 4.71
N SER A 437 28.36 1.54 4.35
CA SER A 437 27.04 1.99 3.91
C SER A 437 26.57 1.22 2.68
N LEU A 438 27.45 1.02 1.69
CA LEU A 438 27.15 0.26 0.47
C LEU A 438 26.79 -1.21 0.77
N ASP A 439 27.58 -1.88 1.62
CA ASP A 439 27.32 -3.28 1.97
C ASP A 439 26.05 -3.43 2.81
N ALA A 440 25.81 -2.52 3.76
CA ALA A 440 24.57 -2.46 4.53
C ALA A 440 23.34 -2.31 3.62
N HIS A 441 23.37 -1.37 2.67
CA HIS A 441 22.30 -1.18 1.69
C HIS A 441 22.08 -2.42 0.80
N ARG A 442 23.16 -3.11 0.38
CA ARG A 442 23.07 -4.36 -0.40
C ARG A 442 22.44 -5.49 0.40
N ALA A 443 22.83 -5.67 1.67
CA ALA A 443 22.23 -6.68 2.55
C ALA A 443 20.75 -6.38 2.86
N LEU A 444 20.40 -5.11 3.06
CA LEU A 444 19.01 -4.67 3.18
C LEU A 444 18.22 -4.98 1.89
N LEU A 445 18.80 -4.74 0.72
CA LEU A 445 18.15 -5.04 -0.57
C LEU A 445 17.86 -6.54 -0.73
N VAL A 446 18.81 -7.41 -0.36
CA VAL A 446 18.59 -8.87 -0.35
C VAL A 446 17.49 -9.28 0.64
N ARG A 447 17.39 -8.62 1.80
CA ARG A 447 16.29 -8.83 2.77
C ARG A 447 14.91 -8.39 2.27
N THR A 448 14.80 -7.72 1.12
CA THR A 448 13.49 -7.30 0.57
C THR A 448 12.79 -8.37 -0.27
N ASP A 449 13.38 -9.54 -0.52
CA ASP A 449 12.80 -10.58 -1.39
C ASP A 449 11.57 -11.29 -0.75
N PRO A 450 10.40 -11.37 -1.42
CA PRO A 450 10.05 -10.82 -2.74
C PRO A 450 9.87 -9.29 -2.71
N PRO A 451 10.46 -8.55 -3.68
CA PRO A 451 10.75 -7.12 -3.56
C PRO A 451 9.53 -6.24 -3.32
N ASN A 452 9.50 -5.53 -2.19
CA ASN A 452 8.65 -4.35 -2.03
C ASN A 452 9.14 -3.22 -2.95
N PHE A 453 8.27 -2.71 -3.82
CA PHE A 453 8.61 -1.68 -4.81
C PHE A 453 9.27 -0.42 -4.21
N TRP A 454 8.72 0.09 -3.10
CA TRP A 454 9.20 1.32 -2.49
C TRP A 454 10.55 1.12 -1.81
N GLU A 455 10.68 0.08 -0.99
CA GLU A 455 11.89 -0.22 -0.24
C GLU A 455 13.04 -0.63 -1.17
N ALA A 456 12.80 -1.57 -2.08
CA ALA A 456 13.81 -2.02 -3.05
C ALA A 456 14.22 -0.89 -4.01
N GLY A 457 13.29 -0.02 -4.42
CA GLY A 457 13.60 1.14 -5.26
C GLY A 457 14.51 2.15 -4.55
N TRP A 458 14.22 2.48 -3.29
CA TRP A 458 15.06 3.36 -2.47
C TRP A 458 16.47 2.79 -2.29
N LEU A 459 16.56 1.50 -1.92
CA LEU A 459 17.83 0.81 -1.68
C LEU A 459 18.67 0.72 -2.97
N ARG A 460 18.07 0.35 -4.11
CA ARG A 460 18.75 0.33 -5.43
C ARG A 460 19.30 1.71 -5.81
N ALA A 461 18.52 2.78 -5.59
CA ALA A 461 18.96 4.15 -5.87
C ALA A 461 20.14 4.58 -4.98
N HIS A 462 20.20 4.14 -3.72
CA HIS A 462 21.31 4.45 -2.82
C HIS A 462 22.55 3.59 -3.09
N VAL A 463 22.38 2.29 -3.40
CA VAL A 463 23.46 1.43 -3.89
C VAL A 463 24.15 2.06 -5.11
N ALA A 464 23.39 2.50 -6.13
CA ALA A 464 23.96 3.11 -7.33
C ALA A 464 24.70 4.45 -7.07
N LYS A 465 24.27 5.24 -6.08
CA LYS A 465 24.99 6.45 -5.63
C LYS A 465 26.29 6.10 -4.90
N LEU A 466 26.23 5.15 -3.97
CA LEU A 466 27.36 4.70 -3.17
C LEU A 466 28.42 3.98 -4.03
N GLU A 467 28.01 3.19 -5.02
CA GLU A 467 28.92 2.59 -6.01
C GLU A 467 29.70 3.66 -6.80
N LYS A 468 29.06 4.77 -7.18
CA LYS A 468 29.76 5.91 -7.79
C LYS A 468 30.72 6.61 -6.83
N ALA A 469 30.33 6.83 -5.57
CA ALA A 469 31.22 7.43 -4.57
C ALA A 469 32.44 6.53 -4.27
N VAL A 470 32.23 5.22 -4.17
CA VAL A 470 33.31 4.23 -3.97
C VAL A 470 34.16 4.06 -5.24
N GLY A 471 33.59 4.18 -6.44
CA GLY A 471 34.32 4.04 -7.70
C GLY A 471 35.05 5.31 -8.18
N GLY A 472 34.54 6.52 -7.87
CA GLY A 472 35.00 7.78 -8.45
C GLY A 472 36.10 8.53 -7.70
N ALA A 473 36.56 8.00 -6.55
CA ALA A 473 37.66 8.55 -5.76
C ALA A 473 38.93 7.71 -5.90
N ALA A 474 39.31 7.39 -7.15
CA ALA A 474 40.45 6.56 -7.54
C ALA A 474 41.31 7.30 -8.59
#